data_AF-A0A8X7R486-F1
#
_entry.id   AF-A0A8X7R486-F1
#
_cell.length_a   1.000
_cell.length_b   1.000
_cell.length_c   1.000
_cell.angle_alpha   90.00
_cell.angle_beta   90.00
_cell.angle_gamma   90.00
#
_symmetry.space_group_name_H-M   'P 1'
#
loop_
_entity.id
_entity.type
_entity.pdbx_description
1 polymer ?
#
loop_
_entity_poly.entity_id
_entity_poly.type
_entity_poly.pdbx_seq_one_letter_code
_entity_poly.pdbx_strand_id
1 'polypeptide(L)'
;MNLPPGFRFFPTDEELVVHFLHRRASLLPCHPDVIPDLDLYPYDPWDLPGKALGEGRQWYFYSRKTQERVTSNGYWESMGIDEPVFTSSTHKRVGIKKYLTFYLGDSQSNWVMQEYSLPDSSSSSGRSSKRSSRGSTSSSHKPDYSKWVICRVYEQNSSEEEDDDGAELSCLDEVFLSLDDLDEVSLP
;
A
#
# COMPACT_ATOMS: atom_id res chain seq x y z
N MET A 1 19.00 -3.94 -12.83
CA MET A 1 17.96 -4.60 -13.67
C MET A 1 18.00 -3.97 -15.05
N ASN A 2 18.12 -4.77 -16.11
CA ASN A 2 18.11 -4.28 -17.50
C ASN A 2 16.75 -4.61 -18.13
N LEU A 3 15.76 -3.75 -17.91
CA LEU A 3 14.60 -3.73 -18.81
C LEU A 3 15.09 -3.30 -20.21
N PRO A 4 14.50 -3.79 -21.31
CA PRO A 4 14.85 -3.28 -22.64
C PRO A 4 14.67 -1.76 -22.68
N PRO A 5 15.52 -1.02 -23.43
CA PRO A 5 15.36 0.42 -23.58
C PRO A 5 13.91 0.80 -23.93
N GLY A 6 13.34 1.75 -23.19
CA GLY A 6 11.95 2.20 -23.34
C GLY A 6 10.93 1.50 -22.43
N PHE A 7 11.29 0.41 -21.75
CA PHE A 7 10.41 -0.23 -20.76
C PHE A 7 10.64 0.32 -19.36
N ARG A 8 9.55 0.57 -18.65
CA ARG A 8 9.52 1.15 -17.30
C ARG A 8 8.67 0.28 -16.39
N PHE A 9 9.01 0.24 -15.11
CA PHE A 9 8.22 -0.46 -14.11
C PHE A 9 7.03 0.40 -13.67
N PHE A 10 5.92 0.35 -14.40
CA PHE A 10 4.73 1.15 -14.13
C PHE A 10 3.49 0.26 -13.92
N PRO A 11 3.45 -0.53 -12.83
CA PRO A 11 2.35 -1.46 -12.60
C PRO A 11 1.08 -0.73 -12.13
N THR A 12 -0.06 -1.26 -12.53
CA THR A 12 -1.37 -0.93 -11.95
C THR A 12 -1.54 -1.53 -10.55
N ASP A 13 -2.50 -1.01 -9.78
CA ASP A 13 -2.83 -1.53 -8.45
C ASP A 13 -3.25 -3.03 -8.52
N GLU A 14 -3.97 -3.43 -9.58
CA GLU A 14 -4.30 -4.83 -9.85
C GLU A 14 -3.04 -5.67 -10.09
N GLU A 15 -2.11 -5.20 -10.92
CA GLU A 15 -0.89 -5.95 -11.24
C GLU A 15 -0.01 -6.15 -10.02
N LEU A 16 0.19 -5.11 -9.19
CA LEU A 16 0.90 -5.22 -7.92
C LEU A 16 0.32 -6.33 -7.05
N VAL A 17 -1.01 -6.40 -6.93
CA VAL A 17 -1.65 -7.40 -6.08
C VAL A 17 -1.62 -8.80 -6.70
N VAL A 18 -2.01 -8.95 -7.96
CA VAL A 18 -2.23 -10.27 -8.60
C VAL A 18 -0.93 -10.89 -9.09
N HIS A 19 -0.07 -10.11 -9.74
CA HIS A 19 1.14 -10.63 -10.39
C HIS A 19 2.36 -10.65 -9.48
N PHE A 20 2.43 -9.74 -8.50
CA PHE A 20 3.56 -9.65 -7.58
C PHE A 20 3.20 -10.23 -6.21
N LEU A 21 2.27 -9.59 -5.48
CA LEU A 21 1.99 -9.94 -4.09
C LEU A 21 1.39 -11.34 -3.92
N HIS A 22 0.34 -11.68 -4.68
CA HIS A 22 -0.31 -12.99 -4.58
C HIS A 22 0.65 -14.13 -4.92
N ARG A 23 1.52 -13.94 -5.93
CA ARG A 23 2.54 -14.93 -6.29
C ARG A 23 3.55 -15.12 -5.17
N ARG A 24 4.07 -14.02 -4.61
CA ARG A 24 5.00 -14.06 -3.47
C ARG A 24 4.39 -14.75 -2.26
N ALA A 25 3.16 -14.40 -1.89
CA ALA A 25 2.44 -15.03 -0.77
C ALA A 25 2.18 -16.53 -1.00
N SER A 26 2.00 -16.94 -2.26
CA SER A 26 1.77 -18.32 -2.65
C SER A 26 3.06 -19.12 -2.90
N LEU A 27 4.23 -18.52 -2.68
CA LEU A 27 5.54 -19.12 -3.01
C LEU A 27 5.65 -19.55 -4.48
N LEU A 28 4.93 -18.86 -5.37
CA LEU A 28 4.97 -19.10 -6.80
C LEU A 28 6.11 -18.29 -7.43
N PRO A 29 6.77 -18.80 -8.48
CA PRO A 29 7.76 -18.03 -9.23
C PRO A 29 7.17 -16.71 -9.74
N CYS A 30 7.87 -15.61 -9.45
CA CYS A 30 7.61 -14.28 -10.00
C CYS A 30 8.65 -14.00 -11.09
N HIS A 31 8.20 -13.69 -12.31
CA HIS A 31 9.10 -13.36 -13.40
C HIS A 31 8.61 -12.11 -14.14
N PRO A 32 9.42 -11.03 -14.18
CA PRO A 32 10.70 -10.87 -13.49
C PRO A 32 10.50 -10.58 -11.99
N ASP A 33 11.33 -11.16 -11.12
CA ASP A 33 11.33 -10.86 -9.67
C ASP A 33 12.11 -9.57 -9.41
N VAL A 34 11.45 -8.44 -9.67
CA VAL A 34 12.09 -7.10 -9.68
C VAL A 34 11.96 -6.33 -8.39
N ILE A 35 10.93 -6.62 -7.59
CA ILE A 35 10.66 -5.91 -6.34
C ILE A 35 11.48 -6.56 -5.22
N PRO A 36 12.44 -5.85 -4.61
CA PRO A 36 13.27 -6.40 -3.55
C PRO A 36 12.50 -6.57 -2.24
N ASP A 37 13.05 -7.41 -1.36
CA ASP A 37 12.57 -7.64 -0.01
C ASP A 37 13.38 -6.84 1.01
N LEU A 38 12.70 -6.07 1.87
CA LEU A 38 13.31 -5.22 2.89
C LEU A 38 13.01 -5.71 4.33
N ASP A 39 12.65 -6.99 4.48
CA ASP A 39 11.95 -7.72 5.57
C ASP A 39 12.19 -7.44 7.08
N LEU A 40 13.00 -6.47 7.51
CA LEU A 40 13.46 -6.42 8.91
C LEU A 40 13.52 -5.04 9.54
N TYR A 41 13.63 -3.96 8.77
CA TYR A 41 13.69 -2.61 9.33
C TYR A 41 12.98 -1.63 8.42
N PRO A 42 11.98 -0.88 8.93
CA PRO A 42 11.43 0.22 8.17
C PRO A 42 12.52 1.28 7.98
N TYR A 43 12.79 1.62 6.72
CA TYR A 43 13.74 2.65 6.34
C TYR A 43 13.05 4.00 6.33
N ASP A 44 13.81 5.05 6.65
CA ASP A 44 13.37 6.40 6.31
C ASP A 44 13.14 6.48 4.79
N PRO A 45 12.19 7.30 4.32
CA PRO A 45 11.85 7.34 2.90
C PRO A 45 13.02 7.77 2.00
N TRP A 46 13.87 8.69 2.46
CA TRP A 46 15.08 9.13 1.73
C TRP A 46 16.19 8.08 1.65
N ASP A 47 16.08 6.98 2.40
CA ASP A 47 17.03 5.87 2.42
C ASP A 47 16.66 4.73 1.44
N LEU A 48 15.49 4.84 0.79
CA LEU A 48 14.99 3.85 -0.18
C LEU A 48 15.78 3.79 -1.51
N PRO A 49 16.30 4.90 -2.06
CA PRO A 49 17.17 4.86 -3.23
C PRO A 49 18.35 3.90 -3.03
N GLY A 50 18.51 2.94 -3.96
CA GLY A 50 19.57 1.93 -3.89
C GLY A 50 19.23 0.68 -3.04
N LYS A 51 18.12 0.68 -2.30
CA LYS A 51 17.61 -0.49 -1.56
C LYS A 51 16.32 -1.05 -2.16
N ALA A 52 15.40 -0.16 -2.54
CA ALA A 52 14.14 -0.50 -3.18
C ALA A 52 14.25 -0.47 -4.72
N LEU A 53 13.27 -1.05 -5.41
CA LEU A 53 13.14 -0.89 -6.86
C LEU A 53 12.67 0.54 -7.14
N GLY A 54 13.55 1.38 -7.68
CA GLY A 54 13.23 2.75 -8.07
C GLY A 54 12.75 2.85 -9.51
N GLU A 55 11.63 3.53 -9.74
CA GLU A 55 11.16 3.95 -11.06
C GLU A 55 10.67 5.41 -10.97
N GLY A 56 11.37 6.33 -11.65
CA GLY A 56 11.10 7.76 -11.50
C GLY A 56 11.28 8.25 -10.05
N ARG A 57 10.20 8.78 -9.46
CA ARG A 57 10.14 9.22 -8.04
C ARG A 57 9.37 8.24 -7.15
N GLN A 58 9.29 6.97 -7.56
CA GLN A 58 8.56 5.94 -6.85
C GLN A 58 9.49 4.78 -6.50
N TRP A 59 9.33 4.25 -5.27
CA TRP A 59 10.12 3.14 -4.75
C TRP A 59 9.20 2.00 -4.33
N TYR A 60 9.51 0.80 -4.83
CA TYR A 60 8.73 -0.40 -4.61
C TYR A 60 9.54 -1.43 -3.84
N PHE A 61 8.93 -2.03 -2.81
CA PHE A 61 9.53 -3.12 -2.05
C PHE A 61 8.45 -4.01 -1.43
N TYR A 62 8.85 -5.23 -1.11
CA TYR A 62 8.06 -6.10 -0.23
C TYR A 62 8.42 -5.88 1.23
N SER A 63 7.42 -6.04 2.10
CA SER A 63 7.58 -5.97 3.55
C SER A 63 6.59 -6.91 4.24
N ARG A 64 6.78 -7.18 5.52
CA ARG A 64 5.74 -7.78 6.37
C ARG A 64 4.68 -6.73 6.70
N LYS A 65 3.44 -7.17 6.85
CA LYS A 65 2.35 -6.41 7.45
C LYS A 65 2.69 -6.15 8.92
N THR A 66 2.83 -4.89 9.30
CA THR A 66 3.06 -4.44 10.68
C THR A 66 1.96 -3.47 11.07
N GLN A 67 1.68 -3.33 12.38
CA GLN A 67 0.77 -2.28 12.86
C GLN A 67 1.46 -0.92 12.95
N GLU A 68 2.75 -0.95 13.27
CA GLU A 68 3.58 0.23 13.46
C GLU A 68 4.81 0.14 12.55
N ARG A 69 5.12 1.22 11.85
CA ARG A 69 6.29 1.35 10.98
C ARG A 69 7.13 2.52 11.48
N VAL A 70 7.87 2.29 12.57
CA VAL A 70 8.75 3.27 13.19
C VAL A 70 10.18 3.11 12.66
N THR A 71 10.68 4.16 12.03
CA THR A 71 12.02 4.25 11.43
C THR A 71 13.03 4.87 12.40
N SER A 72 14.27 5.13 11.95
CA SER A 72 15.28 5.77 12.82
C SER A 72 14.96 7.23 13.14
N ASN A 73 14.39 7.98 12.19
CA ASN A 73 14.17 9.42 12.35
C ASN A 73 12.68 9.81 12.45
N GLY A 74 11.76 8.87 12.16
CA GLY A 74 10.34 9.15 12.13
C GLY A 74 9.45 7.91 12.17
N TYR A 75 8.20 8.05 11.79
CA TYR A 75 7.25 6.94 11.72
C TYR A 75 6.25 7.12 10.59
N TRP A 76 5.68 6.01 10.11
CA TRP A 76 4.55 6.05 9.19
C TRP A 76 3.24 5.92 9.95
N GLU A 77 2.31 6.82 9.67
CA GLU A 77 0.96 6.83 10.25
C GLU A 77 -0.10 6.62 9.17
N SER A 78 -1.12 5.83 9.49
CA SER A 78 -2.21 5.53 8.56
C SER A 78 -3.12 6.74 8.40
N MET A 79 -3.38 7.14 7.15
CA MET A 79 -4.35 8.18 6.82
C MET A 79 -5.81 7.72 7.08
N GLY A 80 -6.04 6.44 7.38
CA GLY A 80 -7.37 5.89 7.63
C GLY A 80 -8.18 5.62 6.35
N ILE A 81 -7.56 5.81 5.18
CA ILE A 81 -8.15 5.57 3.87
C ILE A 81 -7.74 4.17 3.39
N ASP A 82 -8.73 3.28 3.30
CA ASP A 82 -8.59 1.92 2.78
C ASP A 82 -9.35 1.79 1.46
N GLU A 83 -8.62 1.64 0.34
CA GLU A 83 -9.19 1.46 -0.98
C GLU A 83 -9.20 -0.03 -1.38
N PRO A 84 -10.34 -0.61 -1.78
CA PRO A 84 -10.39 -1.96 -2.32
C PRO A 84 -9.75 -2.02 -3.71
N VAL A 85 -8.89 -2.99 -3.95
CA VAL A 85 -8.33 -3.28 -5.29
C VAL A 85 -9.17 -4.36 -5.95
N PHE A 86 -9.68 -4.08 -7.14
CA PHE A 86 -10.52 -4.99 -7.92
C PHE A 86 -9.81 -5.47 -9.19
N THR A 87 -10.14 -6.68 -9.65
CA THR A 87 -9.74 -7.11 -10.99
C THR A 87 -10.52 -6.37 -12.06
N SER A 88 -9.87 -5.94 -13.13
CA SER A 88 -10.53 -5.31 -14.27
C SER A 88 -11.48 -6.27 -15.02
N SER A 89 -11.19 -7.57 -15.02
CA SER A 89 -11.94 -8.57 -15.81
C SER A 89 -13.20 -9.11 -15.12
N THR A 90 -13.15 -9.31 -13.80
CA THR A 90 -14.23 -9.96 -13.04
C THR A 90 -14.85 -9.07 -11.97
N HIS A 91 -14.36 -7.84 -11.78
CA HIS A 91 -14.69 -6.96 -10.66
C HIS A 91 -14.59 -7.64 -9.28
N LYS A 92 -13.77 -8.68 -9.16
CA LYS A 92 -13.53 -9.37 -7.90
C LYS A 92 -12.52 -8.58 -7.07
N ARG A 93 -12.82 -8.36 -5.79
CA ARG A 93 -11.85 -7.79 -4.84
C ARG A 93 -10.66 -8.74 -4.70
N VAL A 94 -9.47 -8.24 -4.99
CA VAL A 94 -8.20 -9.00 -4.91
C VAL A 94 -7.24 -8.43 -3.88
N GLY A 95 -7.45 -7.21 -3.40
CA GLY A 95 -6.57 -6.58 -2.42
C GLY A 95 -7.20 -5.40 -1.68
N ILE A 96 -6.38 -4.81 -0.81
CA ILE A 96 -6.65 -3.56 -0.09
C ILE A 96 -5.39 -2.70 -0.21
N LYS A 97 -5.57 -1.43 -0.58
CA LYS A 97 -4.56 -0.40 -0.61
C LYS A 97 -4.80 0.56 0.54
N LYS A 98 -3.81 0.72 1.41
CA LYS A 98 -3.82 1.67 2.53
C LYS A 98 -2.87 2.82 2.23
N TYR A 99 -3.23 4.01 2.66
CA TYR A 99 -2.37 5.18 2.55
C TYR A 99 -1.76 5.53 3.91
N LEU A 100 -0.46 5.78 3.93
CA LEU A 100 0.28 6.21 5.10
C LEU A 100 1.09 7.47 4.77
N THR A 101 1.22 8.35 5.75
CA THR A 101 2.11 9.52 5.69
C THR A 101 3.28 9.32 6.62
N PHE A 102 4.46 9.80 6.23
CA PHE A 102 5.62 9.80 7.11
C PHE A 102 5.68 11.07 7.96
N TYR A 103 5.96 10.92 9.25
CA TYR A 103 6.15 12.00 10.22
C TYR A 103 7.59 11.99 10.75
N LEU A 104 8.20 13.18 10.82
CA LEU A 104 9.50 13.41 11.45
C LEU A 104 9.27 14.09 12.81
N GLY A 105 9.27 13.30 13.90
CA GLY A 105 8.71 13.76 15.17
C GLY A 105 7.23 14.10 15.00
N ASP A 106 6.81 15.29 15.41
CA ASP A 106 5.41 15.75 15.28
C ASP A 106 5.11 16.46 13.95
N SER A 107 6.09 16.53 13.03
CA SER A 107 5.93 17.22 11.74
C SER A 107 5.60 16.24 10.63
N GLN A 108 4.44 16.42 10.01
CA GLN A 108 4.05 15.69 8.80
C GLN A 108 5.00 16.02 7.65
N SER A 109 5.51 15.00 6.97
CA SER A 109 6.28 15.17 5.73
C SER A 109 5.39 14.98 4.49
N ASN A 110 5.95 15.29 3.33
CA ASN A 110 5.35 15.06 2.04
C ASN A 110 5.52 13.62 1.52
N TRP A 111 6.11 12.71 2.30
CA TRP A 111 6.29 11.33 1.90
C TRP A 111 5.02 10.51 2.14
N VAL A 112 4.58 9.83 1.10
CA VAL A 112 3.39 8.97 1.10
C VAL A 112 3.80 7.54 0.78
N MET A 113 3.24 6.59 1.53
CA MET A 113 3.32 5.17 1.27
C MET A 113 1.94 4.63 0.96
N GLN A 114 1.87 3.85 -0.11
CA GLN A 114 0.73 3.01 -0.44
C GLN A 114 1.09 1.57 -0.12
N GLU A 115 0.42 0.99 0.86
CA GLU A 115 0.59 -0.40 1.28
C GLU A 115 -0.51 -1.27 0.67
N TYR A 116 -0.11 -2.25 -0.13
CA TYR A 116 -0.99 -3.22 -0.77
C TYR A 116 -0.96 -4.53 -0.01
N SER A 117 -2.14 -5.02 0.39
CA SER A 117 -2.30 -6.29 1.10
C SER A 117 -3.33 -7.19 0.41
N LEU A 118 -3.18 -8.50 0.59
CA LEU A 118 -4.20 -9.47 0.18
C LEU A 118 -5.41 -9.37 1.13
N PRO A 119 -6.63 -9.67 0.66
CA PRO A 119 -7.81 -9.69 1.51
C PRO A 119 -7.66 -10.74 2.60
N ASP A 120 -7.99 -10.39 3.84
CA ASP A 120 -8.01 -11.36 4.92
C ASP A 120 -9.00 -12.49 4.57
N SER A 121 -8.51 -13.73 4.64
CA SER A 121 -9.28 -14.94 4.31
C SER A 121 -10.48 -15.18 5.23
N SER A 122 -10.67 -14.36 6.27
CA SER A 122 -11.77 -14.42 7.22
C SER A 122 -13.04 -13.68 6.76
N SER A 123 -12.98 -12.92 5.66
CA SER A 123 -14.10 -12.06 5.22
C SER A 123 -15.04 -12.68 4.19
N SER A 124 -14.92 -13.99 3.89
CA SER A 124 -15.99 -14.71 3.20
C SER A 124 -17.13 -15.01 4.18
N SER A 125 -17.99 -14.03 4.42
CA SER A 125 -19.30 -14.19 5.05
C SER A 125 -20.25 -14.97 4.13
N GLY A 126 -19.86 -16.19 3.76
CA GLY A 126 -20.75 -17.22 3.27
C GLY A 126 -21.18 -18.06 4.46
N ARG A 127 -22.40 -17.83 4.96
CA ARG A 127 -23.06 -18.69 5.94
C ARG A 127 -23.12 -20.10 5.35
N SER A 128 -22.14 -20.93 5.67
CA SER A 128 -22.23 -22.37 5.46
C SER A 128 -21.84 -23.06 6.76
N SER A 129 -22.67 -24.04 7.08
CA SER A 129 -22.82 -24.75 8.33
C SER A 129 -21.52 -25.14 9.03
N LYS A 130 -21.51 -24.91 10.35
CA LYS A 130 -20.63 -25.58 11.32
C LYS A 130 -20.52 -27.07 10.97
N ARG A 131 -19.38 -27.50 10.44
CA ARG A 131 -18.89 -28.86 10.61
C ARG A 131 -17.59 -28.76 11.39
N SER A 132 -17.69 -29.09 12.67
CA SER A 132 -16.54 -29.36 13.54
C SER A 132 -15.69 -30.45 12.91
N SER A 133 -14.52 -30.08 12.38
CA SER A 133 -13.42 -31.01 12.23
C SER A 133 -12.38 -30.68 13.30
N ARG A 134 -12.29 -31.58 14.27
CA ARG A 134 -11.15 -31.67 15.18
C ARG A 134 -9.94 -32.02 14.31
N GLY A 135 -8.85 -31.26 14.39
CA GLY A 135 -7.60 -31.68 13.75
C GLY A 135 -6.48 -30.65 13.73
N SER A 136 -5.43 -30.98 14.50
CA SER A 136 -4.06 -30.44 14.47
C SER A 136 -3.82 -29.03 15.01
N THR A 137 -3.59 -28.95 16.32
CA THR A 137 -2.50 -28.13 16.86
C THR A 137 -1.19 -28.64 16.27
N SER A 138 -0.78 -28.09 15.13
CA SER A 138 0.61 -28.15 14.71
C SER A 138 1.20 -26.74 14.86
N SER A 139 1.91 -26.53 15.97
CA SER A 139 2.83 -25.41 16.12
C SER A 139 4.01 -25.63 15.17
N SER A 140 3.77 -25.47 13.88
CA SER A 140 4.83 -25.37 12.89
C SER A 140 5.12 -23.89 12.68
N HIS A 141 6.37 -23.49 12.92
CA HIS A 141 6.91 -22.18 12.53
C HIS A 141 6.96 -22.06 10.99
N LYS A 142 5.82 -22.24 10.31
CA LYS A 142 5.71 -21.87 8.92
C LYS A 142 5.57 -20.35 8.88
N PRO A 143 6.46 -19.63 8.16
CA PRO A 143 6.29 -18.21 7.97
C PRO A 143 4.89 -17.97 7.42
N ASP A 144 4.14 -17.09 8.06
CA ASP A 144 2.82 -16.75 7.58
C ASP A 144 2.96 -15.85 6.35
N TYR A 145 3.09 -16.46 5.18
CA TYR A 145 3.23 -15.75 3.90
C TYR A 145 1.94 -14.96 3.55
N SER A 146 0.83 -15.15 4.28
CA SER A 146 -0.35 -14.28 4.13
C SER A 146 -0.12 -12.86 4.63
N LYS A 147 0.96 -12.62 5.40
CA LYS A 147 1.32 -11.31 5.94
C LYS A 147 2.29 -10.50 5.07
N TRP A 148 2.53 -10.90 3.81
CA TRP A 148 3.29 -10.04 2.90
C TRP A 148 2.45 -8.85 2.46
N VAL A 149 3.13 -7.72 2.25
CA VAL A 149 2.58 -6.52 1.60
C VAL A 149 3.58 -6.03 0.55
N ILE A 150 3.07 -5.28 -0.43
CA ILE A 150 3.91 -4.42 -1.28
C ILE A 150 3.75 -2.98 -0.79
N CYS A 151 4.85 -2.26 -0.70
CA CYS A 151 4.86 -0.83 -0.43
C CYS A 151 5.29 -0.10 -1.71
N ARG A 152 4.52 0.92 -2.11
CA ARG A 152 4.92 1.95 -3.07
C ARG A 152 5.10 3.26 -2.31
N VAL A 153 6.31 3.79 -2.25
CA VAL A 153 6.64 5.06 -1.57
C VAL A 153 6.98 6.12 -2.60
N TYR A 154 6.51 7.35 -2.38
CA TYR A 154 6.80 8.51 -3.22
C TYR A 154 6.65 9.81 -2.43
N GLU A 155 7.16 10.89 -3.00
CA GLU A 155 7.02 12.24 -2.48
C GLU A 155 5.82 12.91 -3.15
N GLN A 156 4.86 13.41 -2.37
CA GLN A 156 3.74 14.21 -2.86
C GLN A 156 4.21 15.65 -3.04
N ASN A 157 4.16 16.18 -4.26
CA ASN A 157 4.40 17.59 -4.49
C ASN A 157 3.18 18.38 -4.00
N SER A 158 3.36 19.28 -3.04
CA SER A 158 2.32 20.20 -2.54
C SER A 158 2.13 21.42 -3.45
N SER A 159 2.35 21.29 -4.76
CA SER A 159 2.33 22.43 -5.69
C SER A 159 1.86 21.99 -7.08
N GLU A 160 0.54 21.89 -7.21
CA GLU A 160 -0.16 22.13 -8.47
C GLU A 160 -1.19 23.23 -8.19
N GLU A 161 -0.71 24.44 -7.91
CA GLU A 161 -1.55 25.64 -8.03
C GLU A 161 -1.43 26.17 -9.46
N GLU A 162 -2.60 26.24 -10.10
CA GLU A 162 -3.01 27.15 -11.18
C GLU A 162 -2.36 26.93 -12.57
N ASP A 163 -3.08 26.20 -13.43
CA ASP A 163 -3.72 26.78 -14.63
C ASP A 163 -4.47 25.70 -15.44
N ASP A 164 -5.66 26.09 -15.91
CA ASP A 164 -6.41 25.56 -17.07
C ASP A 164 -7.53 24.51 -16.84
N ASP A 165 -8.75 25.07 -16.75
CA ASP A 165 -10.07 24.55 -17.18
C ASP A 165 -10.43 23.07 -16.93
N GLY A 166 -11.21 22.85 -15.87
CA GLY A 166 -12.18 21.75 -15.78
C GLY A 166 -11.70 20.44 -15.16
N ALA A 167 -10.68 20.48 -14.29
CA ALA A 167 -10.23 19.32 -13.55
C ALA A 167 -11.27 18.86 -12.52
N GLU A 168 -11.76 17.62 -12.69
CA GLU A 168 -12.38 16.88 -11.59
C GLU A 168 -11.39 16.85 -10.43
N LEU A 169 -11.83 17.36 -9.28
CA LEU A 169 -11.01 17.41 -8.06
C LEU A 169 -10.49 16.01 -7.74
N SER A 170 -9.21 15.93 -7.38
CA SER A 170 -8.67 14.69 -6.85
C SER A 170 -9.47 14.32 -5.59
N CYS A 171 -9.67 13.03 -5.31
CA CYS A 171 -10.42 12.60 -4.13
C CYS A 171 -9.84 13.13 -2.80
N LEU A 172 -8.60 13.65 -2.82
CA LEU A 172 -7.94 14.30 -1.70
C LEU A 172 -8.32 15.79 -1.57
N ASP A 173 -8.63 16.48 -2.67
CA ASP A 173 -9.11 17.87 -2.62
C ASP A 173 -10.56 17.94 -2.14
N GLU A 174 -11.41 16.99 -2.54
CA GLU A 174 -12.80 16.90 -2.06
C GLU A 174 -12.86 16.71 -0.53
N VAL A 175 -11.98 15.88 0.05
CA VAL A 175 -11.96 15.67 1.51
C VAL A 175 -11.40 16.86 2.26
N PHE A 176 -10.41 17.57 1.68
CA PHE A 176 -9.85 18.78 2.28
C PHE A 176 -10.89 19.91 2.32
N LEU A 177 -11.62 20.13 1.23
CA LEU A 177 -12.69 21.13 1.17
C LEU A 177 -13.89 20.77 2.07
N SER A 178 -14.23 19.48 2.21
CA SER A 178 -15.32 19.06 3.10
C SER A 178 -15.04 19.27 4.59
N LEU A 179 -13.78 19.48 4.97
CA LEU A 179 -13.35 19.71 6.36
C LEU A 179 -13.44 21.19 6.76
N ASP A 180 -13.29 22.12 5.82
CA ASP A 180 -13.41 23.57 6.07
C ASP A 180 -14.88 24.05 6.19
N ASP A 181 -15.85 23.30 5.66
CA ASP A 181 -17.27 23.65 5.71
C ASP A 181 -17.96 23.38 7.08
N LEU A 182 -17.23 22.88 8.10
CA LEU A 182 -17.79 22.56 9.42
C LEU A 182 -17.53 23.60 10.52
N ASP A 183 -16.84 24.70 10.22
CA ASP A 183 -16.53 25.77 11.20
C ASP A 183 -17.42 27.02 11.08
N GLU A 184 -18.67 26.88 10.60
CA GLU A 184 -19.71 27.90 10.80
C GLU A 184 -20.81 27.41 11.75
N VAL A 185 -20.42 27.04 12.98
CA VAL A 185 -21.36 27.05 14.11
C VAL A 185 -21.48 28.47 14.64
N SER A 186 -22.63 29.06 14.34
CA SER A 186 -23.11 30.37 14.75
C SER A 186 -22.89 30.64 16.23
N LEU A 187 -22.51 31.87 16.61
CA LEU A 187 -22.99 32.58 17.80
C LEU A 187 -22.59 34.08 17.75
N PRO A 188 -23.35 35.03 18.35
CA PRO A 188 -24.79 35.04 18.68
C PRO A 188 -25.60 36.11 17.91
#